data_AF-A0A3B0UHS2-F1
#
_entry.id   AF-A0A3B0UHS2-F1
#
_cell.length_a   1.000
_cell.length_b   1.000
_cell.length_c   1.000
_cell.angle_alpha   90.00
_cell.angle_beta   90.00
_cell.angle_gamma   90.00
#
_symmetry.space_group_name_H-M   'P 1'
#
loop_
_entity.id
_entity.type
_entity.pdbx_description
1 polymer ?
#
loop_
_entity_poly.entity_id
_entity_poly.type
_entity_poly.pdbx_seq_one_letter_code
_entity_poly.pdbx_strand_id
1 'polypeptide(L)'
;MGTQSLGIKILFGLEIVISLRILLFTIPVIISRWMQKVFSAGYIDDWMILVATVVAFFYLVVGFSSMFGHRLWKVFHYMAAFVTVMLTYGFLKLIANTYETPTIFHMLPSVIALGVACIVAMSGRKKAVSGE
;
A
#
# COMPACT_ATOMS: atom_id res chain seq x y z
N MET A 1 -4.92 27.50 -0.48
CA MET A 1 -4.81 26.02 -0.38
C MET A 1 -6.17 25.47 0.00
N GLY A 2 -6.70 24.45 -0.69
CA GLY A 2 -7.98 23.85 -0.30
C GLY A 2 -7.80 23.08 1.00
N THR A 3 -8.53 23.44 2.05
CA THR A 3 -8.53 22.73 3.33
C THR A 3 -9.02 21.29 3.12
N GLN A 4 -8.15 20.30 3.40
CA GLN A 4 -8.55 18.89 3.42
C GLN A 4 -9.61 18.68 4.51
N SER A 5 -10.61 17.85 4.24
CA SER A 5 -11.63 17.51 5.25
C SER A 5 -11.00 16.73 6.41
N LEU A 6 -11.60 16.84 7.60
CA LEU A 6 -11.15 16.10 8.79
C LEU A 6 -11.08 14.58 8.52
N GLY A 7 -12.06 14.02 7.80
CA GLY A 7 -12.08 12.60 7.46
C GLY A 7 -10.89 12.16 6.59
N ILE A 8 -10.44 13.00 5.66
CA ILE A 8 -9.26 12.71 4.83
C ILE A 8 -7.97 12.74 5.67
N LYS A 9 -7.87 13.66 6.63
CA LYS A 9 -6.72 13.70 7.55
C LYS A 9 -6.66 12.48 8.45
N ILE A 10 -7.81 12.01 8.94
CA ILE A 10 -7.91 10.77 9.73
C ILE A 10 -7.49 9.57 8.88
N LEU A 11 -7.94 9.49 7.63
CA LEU A 11 -7.55 8.43 6.70
C LEU A 11 -6.02 8.36 6.52
N PHE A 12 -5.36 9.48 6.25
CA PHE A 12 -3.89 9.51 6.12
C PHE A 12 -3.17 9.20 7.43
N GLY A 13 -3.72 9.63 8.57
CA GLY A 13 -3.22 9.25 9.88
C GLY A 13 -3.26 7.73 10.11
N LEU A 14 -4.37 7.08 9.72
CA LEU A 14 -4.50 5.62 9.78
C LEU A 14 -3.51 4.92 8.83
N GLU A 15 -3.32 5.43 7.61
CA GLU A 15 -2.32 4.89 6.67
C GLU A 15 -0.92 4.91 7.27
N ILE A 16 -0.52 6.00 7.93
CA ILE A 16 0.78 6.10 8.61
C ILE A 16 0.88 5.07 9.74
N VAL A 17 -0.11 5.00 10.63
CA VAL A 17 -0.08 4.09 11.79
C VAL A 17 -0.03 2.62 11.36
N ILE A 18 -0.85 2.23 10.39
CA ILE A 18 -0.89 0.86 9.88
C ILE A 18 0.43 0.52 9.19
N SER A 19 0.93 1.41 8.32
CA SER A 19 2.18 1.20 7.60
C SER A 19 3.38 1.07 8.55
N LEU A 20 3.47 1.96 9.55
CA LEU A 20 4.51 1.91 10.56
C LEU A 20 4.45 0.58 11.33
N ARG A 21 3.24 0.14 11.73
CA ARG A 21 3.05 -1.13 12.42
C ARG A 21 3.57 -2.29 11.58
N ILE A 22 3.19 -2.36 10.30
CA ILE A 22 3.66 -3.43 9.40
C ILE A 22 5.18 -3.41 9.32
N LEU A 23 5.80 -2.24 9.07
CA LEU A 23 7.26 -2.12 8.97
C LEU A 23 7.99 -2.55 10.26
N LEU A 24 7.45 -2.20 11.43
CA LEU A 24 8.01 -2.62 12.72
C LEU A 24 7.99 -4.14 12.92
N PHE A 25 7.03 -4.85 12.32
CA PHE A 25 6.98 -6.30 12.37
C PHE A 25 7.78 -6.97 11.25
N THR A 26 7.79 -6.42 10.05
CA THR A 26 8.38 -7.08 8.88
C THR A 26 9.88 -6.83 8.74
N ILE A 27 10.37 -5.62 9.07
CA ILE A 27 11.80 -5.29 8.97
C ILE A 27 12.65 -6.23 9.83
N PRO A 28 12.33 -6.49 11.12
CA PRO A 28 13.11 -7.42 11.93
C PRO A 28 13.12 -8.84 11.37
N VAL A 29 12.00 -9.28 10.79
CA VAL A 29 11.89 -10.62 10.19
C VAL A 29 12.78 -10.73 8.94
N ILE A 30 12.77 -9.72 8.06
CA ILE A 30 13.66 -9.68 6.88
C ILE A 30 15.12 -9.69 7.33
N ILE A 31 15.50 -8.84 8.29
CA ILE A 31 16.88 -8.78 8.80
C ILE A 31 17.31 -10.13 9.37
N SER A 32 16.47 -10.75 10.21
CA SER A 32 16.76 -12.05 10.80
C SER A 32 16.97 -13.14 9.74
N ARG A 33 16.06 -13.26 8.77
CA ARG A 33 16.16 -14.26 7.68
C ARG A 33 17.33 -13.97 6.75
N TRP A 34 17.66 -12.71 6.53
CA TRP A 34 18.83 -12.29 5.76
C TRP A 34 20.14 -12.69 6.46
N MET A 35 20.25 -12.43 7.76
CA MET A 35 21.42 -12.82 8.57
C MET A 35 21.61 -14.34 8.60
N GLN A 36 20.52 -15.10 8.59
CA GLN A 36 20.53 -16.56 8.51
C GLN A 36 20.78 -17.10 7.09
N LYS A 37 20.85 -16.25 6.07
CA LYS A 37 20.99 -16.62 4.64
C LYS A 37 19.87 -17.56 4.13
N VAL A 38 18.71 -17.54 4.79
CA VAL A 38 17.53 -18.34 4.41
C VAL A 38 16.49 -17.53 3.65
N PHE A 39 16.69 -16.22 3.53
CA PHE A 39 15.80 -15.35 2.77
C PHE A 39 15.93 -15.61 1.27
N SER A 40 14.85 -16.05 0.62
CA SER A 40 14.79 -16.24 -0.82
C SER A 40 13.46 -15.77 -1.40
N ALA A 41 13.53 -14.88 -2.39
CA ALA A 41 12.38 -14.39 -3.14
C ALA A 41 11.64 -15.49 -3.94
N GLY A 42 12.17 -16.72 -3.97
CA GLY A 42 11.49 -17.89 -4.55
C GLY A 42 10.48 -18.55 -3.61
N TYR A 43 10.51 -18.27 -2.30
CA TYR A 43 9.54 -18.81 -1.34
C TYR A 43 8.38 -17.85 -1.12
N ILE A 44 7.17 -18.40 -1.03
CA ILE A 44 5.91 -17.66 -0.82
C ILE A 44 6.00 -16.76 0.42
N ASP A 45 6.46 -17.29 1.55
CA ASP A 45 6.53 -16.56 2.82
C ASP A 45 7.45 -15.33 2.76
N ASP A 46 8.65 -15.51 2.19
CA ASP A 46 9.63 -14.44 2.02
C ASP A 46 9.11 -13.37 1.06
N TRP A 47 8.45 -13.79 -0.02
CA TRP A 47 7.81 -12.88 -0.96
C TRP A 47 6.68 -12.08 -0.30
N MET A 48 5.83 -12.71 0.52
CA MET A 48 4.76 -12.02 1.25
C MET A 48 5.31 -10.95 2.19
N ILE A 49 6.34 -11.28 2.98
CA ILE A 49 6.98 -10.35 3.91
C ILE A 49 7.63 -9.18 3.15
N LEU A 50 8.29 -9.47 2.02
CA LEU A 50 8.89 -8.46 1.15
C LEU A 50 7.84 -7.52 0.56
N VAL A 51 6.77 -8.08 -0.03
CA VAL A 51 5.66 -7.31 -0.58
C VAL A 51 5.01 -6.44 0.48
N ALA A 52 4.71 -7.00 1.66
CA ALA A 52 4.12 -6.25 2.77
C ALA A 52 5.01 -5.08 3.21
N THR A 53 6.33 -5.29 3.26
CA THR A 53 7.31 -4.26 3.62
C THR A 53 7.36 -3.15 2.58
N VAL A 54 7.45 -3.50 1.29
CA VAL A 54 7.52 -2.54 0.19
C VAL A 54 6.24 -1.71 0.12
N VAL A 55 5.07 -2.36 0.17
CA VAL A 55 3.77 -1.70 0.15
C VAL A 55 3.63 -0.76 1.36
N ALA A 56 3.94 -1.23 2.57
CA ALA A 56 3.87 -0.40 3.78
C ALA A 56 4.82 0.80 3.70
N PHE A 57 6.04 0.64 3.16
CA PHE A 57 6.96 1.75 2.96
C PHE A 57 6.37 2.82 2.02
N PHE A 58 5.79 2.42 0.88
CA PHE A 58 5.14 3.35 -0.03
C PHE A 58 3.96 4.07 0.62
N TYR A 59 3.06 3.35 1.30
CA TYR A 59 1.92 3.95 1.98
C TYR A 59 2.33 4.87 3.13
N LEU A 60 3.45 4.60 3.82
CA LEU A 60 4.01 5.51 4.82
C LEU A 60 4.45 6.84 4.19
N VAL A 61 5.24 6.79 3.11
CA VAL A 61 5.71 7.98 2.39
C VAL A 61 4.54 8.79 1.83
N VAL A 62 3.54 8.11 1.28
CA VAL A 62 2.30 8.69 0.77
C VAL A 62 1.53 9.37 1.89
N GLY A 63 1.31 8.70 3.02
CA GLY A 63 0.57 9.23 4.17
C GLY A 63 1.21 10.51 4.70
N PHE A 64 2.54 10.52 4.89
CA PHE A 64 3.27 11.73 5.28
C PHE A 64 3.13 12.85 4.24
N SER A 65 3.41 12.55 2.97
CA SER A 65 3.30 13.55 1.88
C SER A 65 1.90 14.17 1.79
N SER A 66 0.88 13.38 2.08
CA SER A 66 -0.53 13.79 2.03
C SER A 66 -0.91 14.66 3.24
N MET A 67 -0.36 14.37 4.42
CA MET A 67 -0.51 15.20 5.62
C MET A 67 0.17 16.56 5.49
N PHE A 68 1.35 16.63 4.87
CA PHE A 68 2.06 17.89 4.65
C PHE A 68 1.50 18.74 3.49
N GLY A 69 0.41 18.30 2.85
CA GLY A 69 -0.27 19.06 1.80
C GLY A 69 0.51 19.19 0.49
N HIS A 70 1.42 18.26 0.21
CA HIS A 70 2.24 18.28 -1.00
C HIS A 70 1.36 18.12 -2.25
N ARG A 71 1.50 18.98 -3.27
CA ARG A 71 0.59 18.99 -4.45
C ARG A 71 0.51 17.66 -5.21
N LEU A 72 1.57 16.84 -5.15
CA LEU A 72 1.65 15.53 -5.82
C LEU A 72 1.12 14.36 -4.99
N TRP A 73 0.52 14.60 -3.82
CA TRP A 73 0.05 13.53 -2.92
C TRP A 73 -0.89 12.51 -3.59
N LYS A 74 -1.70 12.95 -4.55
CA LYS A 74 -2.58 12.07 -5.35
C LYS A 74 -1.80 11.17 -6.28
N VAL A 75 -0.76 11.70 -6.92
CA VAL A 75 0.11 10.92 -7.82
C VAL A 75 0.81 9.83 -7.02
N PHE A 76 1.30 10.14 -5.82
CA PHE A 76 1.92 9.14 -4.95
C PHE A 76 0.94 8.04 -4.54
N HIS A 77 -0.33 8.35 -4.25
CA HIS A 77 -1.35 7.33 -4.00
C HIS A 77 -1.59 6.43 -5.20
N TYR A 78 -1.69 6.99 -6.41
CA TYR A 78 -1.86 6.18 -7.62
C TYR A 78 -0.64 5.29 -7.90
N MET A 79 0.57 5.80 -7.67
CA MET A 79 1.79 5.01 -7.78
C MET A 79 1.82 3.88 -6.75
N ALA A 80 1.49 4.15 -5.48
CA ALA A 80 1.42 3.13 -4.44
C ALA A 80 0.36 2.06 -4.74
N ALA A 81 -0.80 2.46 -5.25
CA ALA A 81 -1.84 1.54 -5.68
C ALA A 81 -1.37 0.67 -6.86
N PHE A 82 -0.74 1.27 -7.87
CA PHE A 82 -0.17 0.53 -9.01
C PHE A 82 0.89 -0.49 -8.58
N VAL A 83 1.82 -0.08 -7.72
CA VAL A 83 2.86 -0.98 -7.18
C VAL A 83 2.22 -2.12 -6.40
N THR A 84 1.21 -1.83 -5.57
CA THR A 84 0.49 -2.86 -4.80
C THR A 84 -0.19 -3.88 -5.72
N VAL A 85 -0.81 -3.42 -6.80
CA VAL A 85 -1.42 -4.31 -7.81
C VAL A 85 -0.37 -5.16 -8.51
N MET A 86 0.74 -4.57 -8.94
CA MET A 86 1.83 -5.32 -9.59
C MET A 86 2.44 -6.38 -8.67
N LEU A 87 2.66 -6.05 -7.39
CA LEU A 87 3.19 -6.99 -6.40
C LEU A 87 2.19 -8.11 -6.07
N THR A 88 0.90 -7.78 -5.95
CA THR A 88 -0.17 -8.77 -5.77
C THR A 88 -0.23 -9.72 -6.97
N TYR A 89 -0.14 -9.19 -8.19
CA TYR A 89 -0.10 -10.00 -9.41
C TYR A 89 1.12 -10.94 -9.43
N GLY A 90 2.32 -10.43 -9.10
CA GLY A 90 3.53 -11.24 -8.98
C GLY A 90 3.36 -12.38 -7.96
N PHE A 91 2.74 -12.09 -6.83
CA PHE A 91 2.42 -13.08 -5.80
C PHE A 91 1.43 -14.15 -6.28
N LEU A 92 0.35 -13.75 -6.96
CA LEU A 92 -0.62 -14.71 -7.54
C LEU A 92 0.02 -15.62 -8.58
N LYS A 93 0.94 -15.09 -9.40
CA LYS A 93 1.71 -15.87 -10.37
C LYS A 93 2.61 -16.90 -9.67
N LEU A 94 3.22 -16.51 -8.55
CA LEU A 94 4.06 -17.41 -7.75
C LEU A 94 3.21 -18.53 -7.14
N ILE A 95 2.07 -18.21 -6.51
CA ILE A 95 1.10 -19.20 -5.99
C ILE A 95 0.67 -20.19 -7.08
N ALA A 96 0.28 -19.68 -8.26
CA ALA A 96 -0.17 -20.51 -9.36
C ALA A 96 0.90 -21.50 -9.86
N ASN A 97 2.19 -21.14 -9.73
CA ASN A 97 3.31 -22.01 -10.09
C ASN A 97 3.65 -23.05 -9.01
N THR A 98 3.23 -22.84 -7.76
CA THR A 98 3.42 -23.76 -6.63
C THR A 98 2.27 -24.76 -6.42
N TYR A 99 1.34 -24.88 -7.38
CA TYR A 99 0.17 -25.77 -7.33
C TYR A 99 -0.81 -25.52 -6.18
N GLU A 100 -0.72 -24.36 -5.52
CA GLU A 100 -1.72 -23.94 -4.54
C GLU A 100 -2.84 -23.16 -5.22
N THR A 101 -4.08 -23.46 -4.91
CA THR A 101 -5.23 -22.72 -5.43
C THR A 101 -5.29 -21.33 -4.80
N PRO A 102 -5.21 -20.24 -5.59
CA PRO A 102 -5.27 -18.90 -5.04
C PRO A 102 -6.65 -18.65 -4.41
N THR A 103 -6.67 -18.40 -3.10
CA THR A 103 -7.86 -17.93 -2.40
C THR A 103 -8.14 -16.44 -2.68
N ILE A 104 -9.40 -16.03 -2.54
CA ILE A 104 -9.81 -14.63 -2.74
C ILE A 104 -9.12 -13.66 -1.76
N PHE A 105 -8.69 -14.14 -0.60
CA PHE A 105 -7.99 -13.35 0.41
C PHE A 105 -6.62 -12.84 -0.08
N HIS A 106 -5.99 -13.53 -1.04
CA HIS A 106 -4.75 -13.07 -1.65
C HIS A 106 -4.92 -11.81 -2.51
N MET A 107 -6.15 -11.49 -2.94
CA MET A 107 -6.45 -10.27 -3.70
C MET A 107 -6.77 -9.07 -2.81
N LEU A 108 -6.96 -9.28 -1.51
CA LEU A 108 -7.37 -8.24 -0.56
C LEU A 108 -6.47 -6.98 -0.60
N PRO A 109 -5.13 -7.07 -0.68
CA PRO A 109 -4.27 -5.89 -0.77
C PRO A 109 -4.58 -5.02 -1.98
N SER A 110 -4.82 -5.63 -3.15
CA SER A 110 -5.18 -4.89 -4.37
C SER A 110 -6.56 -4.26 -4.27
N VAL A 111 -7.54 -4.97 -3.70
CA VAL A 111 -8.90 -4.43 -3.52
C VAL A 111 -8.89 -3.22 -2.59
N ILE A 112 -8.18 -3.30 -1.47
CA ILE A 112 -8.02 -2.17 -0.54
C ILE A 112 -7.31 -1.00 -1.22
N ALA A 113 -6.21 -1.26 -1.93
CA ALA A 113 -5.45 -0.23 -2.63
C ALA A 113 -6.29 0.52 -3.69
N LEU A 114 -7.09 -0.21 -4.46
CA LEU A 114 -8.03 0.36 -5.42
C LEU A 114 -9.14 1.17 -4.72
N GLY A 115 -9.67 0.67 -3.61
CA GLY A 115 -10.66 1.39 -2.80
C GLY A 115 -10.13 2.75 -2.31
N VAL A 116 -8.92 2.77 -1.76
CA VAL A 116 -8.24 4.01 -1.35
C VAL A 116 -8.01 4.93 -2.55
N ALA A 117 -7.50 4.42 -3.67
CA ALA A 117 -7.30 5.21 -4.88
C ALA A 117 -8.59 5.85 -5.41
N CYS A 118 -9.73 5.13 -5.34
CA CYS A 118 -11.04 5.66 -5.69
C CYS A 118 -11.47 6.80 -4.75
N ILE A 119 -11.28 6.64 -3.43
CA ILE A 119 -11.56 7.71 -2.45
C ILE A 119 -10.71 8.95 -2.75
N VAL A 120 -9.43 8.75 -3.05
CA VAL A 120 -8.49 9.81 -3.43
C VAL A 120 -8.93 10.52 -4.71
N ALA A 121 -9.38 9.78 -5.73
CA ALA A 121 -9.91 10.35 -6.97
C ALA A 121 -11.15 11.22 -6.73
N MET A 122 -12.06 10.77 -5.87
CA MET A 122 -13.30 11.49 -5.54
C MET A 122 -13.06 12.75 -4.69
N SER A 123 -12.04 12.74 -3.83
CA SER A 123 -11.70 13.87 -2.94
C SER A 123 -11.38 15.20 -3.67
N GLY A 124 -11.11 15.16 -4.97
CA GLY A 124 -10.85 16.34 -5.81
C GLY A 124 -12.07 16.95 -6.50
N ARG A 125 -13.20 16.24 -6.61
CA ARG A 125 -14.33 16.68 -7.44
C ARG A 125 -15.19 17.78 -6.80
N LYS A 126 -15.12 17.98 -5.48
CA LYS A 126 -15.93 18.99 -4.77
C LYS A 126 -15.67 20.44 -5.16
N LYS A 127 -14.57 20.76 -5.85
CA LYS A 127 -14.31 22.14 -6.32
C LYS A 127 -14.95 22.48 -7.66
N ALA A 128 -15.42 21.51 -8.44
CA ALA A 128 -15.96 21.75 -9.77
C ALA A 128 -17.50 21.93 -9.81
N VAL A 129 -18.20 21.62 -8.71
CA VAL A 129 -19.68 21.60 -8.66
C VAL A 129 -20.27 22.79 -7.88
N SER A 130 -19.42 23.66 -7.31
CA SER A 130 -19.83 24.89 -6.60
C SER A 130 -19.54 26.15 -7.44
N GLY A 131 -19.46 26.00 -8.75
CA GLY A 131 -19.28 27.07 -9.71
C GLY A 131 -20.58 27.42 -10.43
N GLU A 132 -21.66 27.58 -9.68
CA GLU A 132 -22.86 28.36 -10.02
C GLU A 132 -23.37 29.03 -8.73
#